data_AF-A0AAD4TG60-F1
#
_entry.id   AF-A0AAD4TG60-F1
#
_cell.length_a   1.000
_cell.length_b   1.000
_cell.length_c   1.000
_cell.angle_alpha   90.00
_cell.angle_beta   90.00
_cell.angle_gamma   90.00
#
_symmetry.space_group_name_H-M   'P 1'
#
loop_
_entity.id
_entity.type
_entity.pdbx_description
1 polymer ?
#
loop_
_entity_poly.entity_id
_entity_poly.type
_entity_poly.pdbx_seq_one_letter_code
_entity_poly.pdbx_strand_id
1 'polypeptide(L)'
;MSAGDAQLTHSCIDLLVMVARFFPSLLSGTEEDLVNLLKEDNCSVDLILERLCLEGRRRQVKYAVHALAAIAKDDGLMSLSVLYKRLVDMLEEKTHLPAILQSLGCIAQSAMPVFETREKEVVGFITSKILECSSAADAVNGSLWDERSELCSLKIYGIKTLVKSYLPEKDAHLRLGFDNLLGILKNVLTIGEISKDIKSSDVEMAHMKLASSKAVLRLSKHWDHKIPTDIFHLTIRTSEIMYPEAKGLFLGKVHQYIKDRLLDPKYACAFVFQAANFQSLKIINTTSLKLSRCVTKQGLANFLSYVIQAHS
;
A
#
# COMPACT_ATOMS: atom_id res chain seq x y z
N MET A 1 13.15 -18.09 27.47
CA MET A 1 13.39 -18.53 26.08
C MET A 1 14.79 -18.11 25.68
N SER A 2 15.64 -19.06 25.29
CA SER A 2 16.97 -18.76 24.75
C SER A 2 16.83 -18.16 23.34
N ALA A 3 17.86 -17.43 22.87
CA ALA A 3 17.90 -16.92 21.50
C ALA A 3 17.77 -18.05 20.45
N GLY A 4 18.28 -19.25 20.76
CA GLY A 4 18.13 -20.44 19.92
C GLY A 4 16.69 -20.93 19.78
N ASP A 5 15.91 -20.90 20.87
CA ASP A 5 14.51 -21.34 20.88
C ASP A 5 13.62 -20.41 20.03
N ALA A 6 13.89 -19.11 20.06
CA ALA A 6 13.18 -18.12 19.27
C ALA A 6 13.43 -18.30 17.76
N GLN A 7 14.68 -18.61 17.38
CA GLN A 7 15.04 -18.84 15.97
C GLN A 7 14.43 -20.14 15.43
N LEU A 8 14.42 -21.20 16.24
CA LEU A 8 13.73 -22.45 15.90
C LEU A 8 12.23 -22.20 15.67
N THR A 9 11.59 -21.49 16.60
CA THR A 9 10.16 -21.15 16.51
C THR A 9 9.85 -20.36 15.25
N HIS A 10 10.65 -19.32 14.93
CA HIS A 10 10.48 -18.54 13.71
C HIS A 10 10.58 -19.41 12.45
N SER A 11 11.57 -20.30 12.40
CA SER A 11 11.79 -21.19 11.26
C SER A 11 10.64 -22.18 11.07
N CYS A 12 10.11 -22.74 12.17
CA CYS A 12 8.94 -23.61 12.13
C CYS A 12 7.68 -22.88 11.61
N ILE A 13 7.47 -21.64 12.05
CA ILE A 13 6.35 -20.82 11.59
C ILE A 13 6.49 -20.47 10.10
N ASP A 14 7.70 -20.16 9.63
CA ASP A 14 7.95 -19.92 8.20
C ASP A 14 7.65 -21.17 7.35
N LEU A 15 8.06 -22.36 7.83
CA LEU A 15 7.75 -23.62 7.17
C LEU A 15 6.24 -23.89 7.15
N LEU A 16 5.55 -23.66 8.27
CA LEU A 16 4.10 -23.82 8.36
C LEU A 16 3.37 -22.89 7.38
N VAL A 17 3.80 -21.63 7.27
CA VAL A 17 3.26 -20.66 6.30
C VAL A 17 3.54 -21.09 4.86
N MET A 18 4.69 -21.72 4.57
CA MET A 18 4.98 -22.29 3.26
C MET A 18 4.03 -23.45 2.94
N VAL A 19 3.88 -24.41 3.87
CA VAL A 19 2.97 -25.56 3.72
C VAL A 19 1.54 -25.08 3.50
N ALA A 20 1.05 -24.14 4.31
CA ALA A 20 -0.29 -23.56 4.16
C ALA A 20 -0.54 -22.94 2.79
N ARG A 21 0.49 -22.37 2.14
CA ARG A 21 0.37 -21.71 0.83
C ARG A 21 0.39 -22.68 -0.34
N PHE A 22 1.22 -23.71 -0.29
CA PHE A 22 1.40 -24.64 -1.42
C PHE A 22 0.58 -25.92 -1.29
N PHE A 23 0.33 -26.36 -0.07
CA PHE A 23 -0.33 -27.63 0.25
C PHE A 23 -1.33 -27.45 1.42
N PRO A 24 -2.34 -26.57 1.28
CA PRO A 24 -3.30 -26.31 2.36
C PRO A 24 -4.03 -27.57 2.84
N SER A 25 -4.22 -28.56 1.96
CA SER A 25 -4.85 -29.84 2.31
C SER A 25 -4.07 -30.65 3.36
N LEU A 26 -2.75 -30.43 3.50
CA LEU A 26 -1.96 -31.09 4.55
C LEU A 26 -2.26 -30.58 5.95
N LEU A 27 -2.95 -29.44 6.06
CA LEU A 27 -3.38 -28.87 7.33
C LEU A 27 -4.80 -29.30 7.71
N SER A 28 -5.47 -30.07 6.87
CA SER A 28 -6.80 -30.58 7.18
C SER A 28 -6.75 -31.50 8.40
N GLY A 29 -7.61 -31.24 9.38
CA GLY A 29 -7.63 -31.94 10.67
C GLY A 29 -6.72 -31.32 11.74
N THR A 30 -5.98 -30.25 11.43
CA THR A 30 -5.13 -29.51 12.40
C THR A 30 -5.70 -28.14 12.76
N GLU A 31 -6.93 -27.84 12.34
CA GLU A 31 -7.54 -26.52 12.47
C GLU A 31 -7.65 -26.07 13.93
N GLU A 32 -8.00 -26.99 14.83
CA GLU A 32 -8.14 -26.70 16.26
C GLU A 32 -6.78 -26.38 16.91
N ASP A 33 -5.73 -27.12 16.57
CA ASP A 33 -4.37 -26.84 17.06
C ASP A 33 -3.86 -25.48 16.58
N LEU A 34 -4.08 -25.16 15.30
CA LEU A 34 -3.72 -23.85 14.73
C LEU A 34 -4.48 -22.71 15.40
N VAL A 35 -5.76 -22.93 15.71
CA VAL A 35 -6.58 -21.98 16.47
C VAL A 35 -6.05 -21.83 17.90
N ASN A 36 -5.63 -22.91 18.55
CA ASN A 36 -5.07 -22.86 19.89
C ASN A 36 -3.75 -22.09 19.96
N LEU A 37 -2.96 -22.03 18.88
CA LEU A 37 -1.80 -21.14 18.78
C LEU A 37 -2.17 -19.64 18.84
N LEU A 38 -3.40 -19.28 18.50
CA LEU A 38 -3.91 -17.91 18.57
C LEU A 38 -4.53 -17.59 19.94
N LYS A 39 -4.95 -18.61 20.70
CA LYS A 39 -5.60 -18.46 21.99
C LYS A 39 -4.55 -18.31 23.10
N GLU A 40 -4.34 -17.09 23.55
CA GLU A 40 -3.64 -16.83 24.81
C GLU A 40 -4.62 -16.89 26.02
N ASP A 41 -5.93 -16.73 25.77
CA ASP A 41 -7.01 -16.76 26.76
C ASP A 41 -8.20 -17.64 26.27
N ASN A 42 -9.15 -17.99 27.16
CA ASN A 42 -10.41 -18.70 26.85
C ASN A 42 -11.40 -17.92 25.93
N CYS A 43 -10.91 -16.93 25.17
CA CYS A 43 -11.71 -16.14 24.24
C CYS A 43 -12.03 -16.94 22.96
N SER A 44 -13.20 -16.67 22.36
CA SER A 44 -13.52 -17.19 21.04
C SER A 44 -12.60 -16.59 19.98
N VAL A 45 -12.38 -17.33 18.88
CA VAL A 45 -11.53 -16.89 17.78
C VAL A 45 -12.04 -15.59 17.18
N ASP A 46 -13.35 -15.44 17.02
CA ASP A 46 -13.98 -14.23 16.48
C ASP A 46 -13.60 -12.99 17.30
N LEU A 47 -13.65 -13.09 18.64
CA LEU A 47 -13.29 -11.99 19.54
C LEU A 47 -11.81 -11.61 19.43
N ILE A 48 -10.92 -12.61 19.31
CA ILE A 48 -9.49 -12.38 19.12
C ILE A 48 -9.24 -11.68 17.78
N LEU A 49 -9.87 -12.15 16.70
CA LEU A 49 -9.72 -11.56 15.37
C LEU A 49 -10.29 -10.14 15.32
N GLU A 50 -11.45 -9.89 15.93
CA GLU A 50 -12.01 -8.54 16.05
C GLU A 50 -11.05 -7.60 16.78
N ARG A 51 -10.51 -8.01 17.93
CA ARG A 51 -9.51 -7.20 18.67
C ARG A 51 -8.28 -6.89 17.81
N LEU A 52 -7.78 -7.88 17.06
CA LEU A 52 -6.67 -7.67 16.13
C LEU A 52 -7.01 -6.70 15.00
N CYS A 53 -8.28 -6.61 14.57
CA CYS A 53 -8.72 -5.63 13.58
C CYS A 53 -8.77 -4.20 14.15
N LEU A 54 -9.02 -4.04 15.45
CA LEU A 54 -9.12 -2.72 16.10
C LEU A 54 -7.75 -2.18 16.53
N GLU A 55 -6.88 -3.02 17.06
CA GLU A 55 -5.67 -2.59 17.77
C GLU A 55 -4.37 -3.22 17.20
N GLY A 56 -4.50 -4.20 16.31
CA GLY A 56 -3.38 -5.01 15.86
C GLY A 56 -2.38 -4.27 14.97
N ARG A 57 -1.23 -4.91 14.75
CA ARG A 57 -0.25 -4.41 13.77
C ARG A 57 -0.77 -4.62 12.35
N ARG A 58 -0.25 -3.83 11.41
CA ARG A 58 -0.64 -3.87 9.98
C ARG A 58 -0.84 -5.28 9.38
N ARG A 59 0.07 -6.23 9.68
CA ARG A 59 -0.01 -7.61 9.16
C ARG A 59 -1.11 -8.41 9.87
N GLN A 60 -1.18 -8.32 11.19
CA GLN A 60 -2.22 -8.97 12.01
C GLN A 60 -3.60 -8.49 11.57
N VAL A 61 -3.82 -7.18 11.49
CA VAL A 61 -5.07 -6.58 11.00
C VAL A 61 -5.46 -7.13 9.64
N LYS A 62 -4.50 -7.14 8.69
CA LYS A 62 -4.79 -7.64 7.33
C LYS A 62 -5.33 -9.06 7.41
N TYR A 63 -4.60 -9.98 8.04
CA TYR A 63 -4.99 -11.38 8.09
C TYR A 63 -6.25 -11.59 8.93
N ALA A 64 -6.45 -10.84 10.01
CA ALA A 64 -7.64 -10.93 10.85
C ALA A 64 -8.92 -10.59 10.08
N VAL A 65 -8.93 -9.52 9.28
CA VAL A 65 -10.08 -9.19 8.42
C VAL A 65 -10.37 -10.31 7.41
N HIS A 66 -9.34 -10.88 6.78
CA HIS A 66 -9.54 -11.97 5.81
C HIS A 66 -9.98 -13.27 6.50
N ALA A 67 -9.50 -13.53 7.71
CA ALA A 67 -9.91 -14.68 8.50
C ALA A 67 -11.38 -14.55 8.92
N LEU A 68 -11.80 -13.39 9.43
CA LEU A 68 -13.21 -13.10 9.76
C LEU A 68 -14.13 -13.28 8.55
N ALA A 69 -13.67 -12.85 7.37
CA ALA A 69 -14.42 -13.06 6.13
C ALA A 69 -14.54 -14.55 5.77
N ALA A 70 -13.45 -15.31 5.93
CA ALA A 70 -13.37 -16.70 5.51
C ALA A 70 -14.08 -17.70 6.45
N ILE A 71 -14.14 -17.41 7.76
CA ILE A 71 -14.79 -18.30 8.74
C ILE A 71 -16.31 -18.09 8.84
N ALA A 72 -16.80 -16.95 8.35
CA ALA A 72 -18.21 -16.62 8.39
C ALA A 72 -18.99 -17.35 7.29
N LYS A 73 -20.26 -17.67 7.57
CA LYS A 73 -21.11 -18.50 6.68
C LYS A 73 -21.64 -17.77 5.43
N ASP A 74 -21.52 -16.45 5.39
CA ASP A 74 -22.14 -15.54 4.42
C ASP A 74 -21.11 -14.68 3.66
N ASP A 75 -19.95 -15.27 3.33
CA ASP A 75 -18.75 -14.55 2.85
C ASP A 75 -18.27 -13.44 3.83
N GLY A 76 -18.73 -13.49 5.09
CA GLY A 76 -18.42 -12.53 6.14
C GLY A 76 -19.14 -11.20 6.05
N LEU A 77 -20.18 -11.06 5.23
CA LEU A 77 -20.88 -9.78 5.10
C LEU A 77 -21.46 -9.30 6.44
N MET A 78 -22.13 -10.17 7.20
CA MET A 78 -22.73 -9.83 8.49
C MET A 78 -21.66 -9.52 9.54
N SER A 79 -20.65 -10.37 9.71
CA SER A 79 -19.57 -10.14 10.68
C SER A 79 -18.76 -8.89 10.35
N LEU A 80 -18.41 -8.69 9.08
CA LEU A 80 -17.71 -7.49 8.62
C LEU A 80 -18.58 -6.24 8.71
N SER A 81 -19.91 -6.32 8.57
CA SER A 81 -20.79 -5.16 8.75
C SER A 81 -20.80 -4.65 10.19
N VAL A 82 -20.82 -5.56 11.17
CA VAL A 82 -20.76 -5.23 12.60
C VAL A 82 -19.38 -4.64 12.94
N LEU A 83 -18.30 -5.28 12.48
CA LEU A 83 -16.94 -4.77 12.64
C LEU A 83 -16.77 -3.39 11.98
N TYR A 84 -17.29 -3.22 10.76
CA TYR A 84 -17.20 -1.97 10.01
C TYR A 84 -17.89 -0.83 10.75
N LYS A 85 -19.10 -1.05 11.28
CA LYS A 85 -19.78 -0.05 12.11
C LYS A 85 -18.89 0.42 13.26
N ARG A 86 -18.34 -0.52 14.03
CA ARG A 86 -17.45 -0.23 15.17
C ARG A 86 -16.18 0.52 14.74
N LEU A 87 -15.56 0.11 13.62
CA LEU A 87 -14.37 0.77 13.08
C LEU A 87 -14.64 2.23 12.69
N VAL A 88 -15.78 2.51 12.06
CA VAL A 88 -16.14 3.88 11.69
C VAL A 88 -16.43 4.71 12.93
N ASP A 89 -17.13 4.16 13.93
CA ASP A 89 -17.40 4.85 15.19
C ASP A 89 -16.09 5.21 15.94
N MET A 90 -15.08 4.33 15.89
CA MET A 90 -13.75 4.57 16.47
C MET A 90 -12.89 5.59 15.70
N LEU A 91 -13.23 5.94 14.45
CA LEU A 91 -12.52 7.03 13.75
C LEU A 91 -12.69 8.35 14.50
N GLU A 92 -13.88 8.61 15.04
CA GLU A 92 -14.18 9.81 15.84
C GLU A 92 -13.39 9.84 17.16
N GLU A 93 -13.14 8.67 17.76
CA GLU A 93 -12.34 8.53 18.98
C GLU A 93 -10.84 8.78 18.75
N LYS A 94 -10.37 8.70 17.49
CA LYS A 94 -8.97 8.93 17.07
C LYS A 94 -7.93 8.02 17.73
N THR A 95 -8.34 6.86 18.25
CA THR A 95 -7.43 5.86 18.83
C THR A 95 -7.06 4.81 17.77
N HIS A 96 -5.86 4.21 17.88
CA HIS A 96 -5.40 3.12 17.00
C HIS A 96 -5.61 3.32 15.49
N LEU A 97 -5.61 4.57 15.01
CA LEU A 97 -5.97 4.92 13.62
C LEU A 97 -5.22 4.12 12.54
N PRO A 98 -3.92 3.78 12.66
CA PRO A 98 -3.24 2.93 11.67
C PRO A 98 -3.89 1.55 11.51
N ALA A 99 -4.36 0.94 12.60
CA ALA A 99 -5.04 -0.35 12.58
C ALA A 99 -6.45 -0.20 11.96
N ILE A 100 -7.20 0.81 12.41
CA ILE A 100 -8.55 1.10 11.91
C ILE A 100 -8.53 1.34 10.39
N LEU A 101 -7.66 2.23 9.91
CA LEU A 101 -7.52 2.51 8.48
C LEU A 101 -7.11 1.25 7.70
N GLN A 102 -6.21 0.45 8.25
CA GLN A 102 -5.76 -0.79 7.64
C GLN A 102 -6.90 -1.83 7.54
N SER A 103 -7.81 -1.87 8.53
CA SER A 103 -9.03 -2.68 8.55
C SER A 103 -10.05 -2.19 7.53
N LEU A 104 -10.42 -0.90 7.58
CA LEU A 104 -11.34 -0.26 6.64
C LEU A 104 -10.89 -0.50 5.20
N GLY A 105 -9.59 -0.36 4.93
CA GLY A 105 -9.05 -0.65 3.61
C GLY A 105 -9.15 -2.12 3.23
N CYS A 106 -8.95 -3.06 4.16
CA CYS A 106 -9.17 -4.49 3.86
C CYS A 106 -10.64 -4.78 3.56
N ILE A 107 -11.57 -4.26 4.37
CA ILE A 107 -13.02 -4.42 4.16
C ILE A 107 -13.42 -3.85 2.80
N ALA A 108 -12.89 -2.68 2.43
CA ALA A 108 -13.12 -2.09 1.12
C ALA A 108 -12.64 -2.98 -0.04
N GLN A 109 -11.66 -3.86 0.17
CA GLN A 109 -11.22 -4.81 -0.86
C GLN A 109 -12.06 -6.08 -0.89
N SER A 110 -12.33 -6.68 0.27
CA SER A 110 -12.97 -8.00 0.37
C SER A 110 -14.50 -7.94 0.37
N ALA A 111 -15.08 -6.86 0.89
CA ALA A 111 -16.51 -6.68 1.09
C ALA A 111 -16.94 -5.25 0.71
N MET A 112 -16.77 -4.90 -0.58
CA MET A 112 -17.14 -3.58 -1.11
C MET A 112 -18.58 -3.14 -0.73
N PRO A 113 -19.62 -4.01 -0.81
CA PRO A 113 -20.97 -3.60 -0.43
C PRO A 113 -21.09 -3.08 1.01
N VAL A 114 -20.29 -3.63 1.94
CA VAL A 114 -20.25 -3.16 3.33
C VAL A 114 -19.60 -1.76 3.40
N PHE A 115 -18.49 -1.57 2.70
CA PHE A 115 -17.78 -0.30 2.69
C PHE A 115 -18.61 0.85 2.08
N GLU A 116 -19.39 0.56 1.04
CA GLU A 116 -20.23 1.57 0.37
C GLU A 116 -21.32 2.15 1.29
N THR A 117 -21.74 1.43 2.34
CA THR A 117 -22.79 1.89 3.27
C THR A 117 -22.45 3.20 4.00
N ARG A 118 -21.18 3.44 4.32
CA ARG A 118 -20.68 4.67 4.99
C ARG A 118 -19.44 5.23 4.30
N GLU A 119 -19.28 5.00 2.99
CA GLU A 119 -18.09 5.42 2.24
C GLU A 119 -17.79 6.92 2.43
N LYS A 120 -18.81 7.77 2.29
CA LYS A 120 -18.65 9.23 2.37
C LYS A 120 -18.07 9.68 3.71
N GLU A 121 -18.44 9.01 4.80
CA GLU A 121 -17.95 9.31 6.14
C GLU A 121 -16.47 8.93 6.28
N VAL A 122 -16.10 7.73 5.84
CA VAL A 122 -14.71 7.25 5.87
C VAL A 122 -13.80 8.10 4.97
N VAL A 123 -14.22 8.36 3.74
CA VAL A 123 -13.45 9.18 2.79
C VAL A 123 -13.36 10.62 3.29
N GLY A 124 -14.47 11.17 3.80
CA GLY A 124 -14.50 12.51 4.40
C GLY A 124 -13.56 12.65 5.58
N PHE A 125 -13.53 11.66 6.48
CA PHE A 125 -12.60 11.64 7.61
C PHE A 125 -11.14 11.58 7.14
N ILE A 126 -10.81 10.68 6.21
CA ILE A 126 -9.44 10.56 5.70
C ILE A 126 -8.99 11.88 5.04
N THR A 127 -9.80 12.47 4.18
CA THR A 127 -9.43 13.70 3.48
C THR A 127 -9.31 14.87 4.47
N SER A 128 -10.36 15.16 5.24
CA SER A 128 -10.44 16.38 6.05
C SER A 128 -9.72 16.31 7.40
N LYS A 129 -9.65 15.13 8.03
CA LYS A 129 -9.08 14.97 9.38
C LYS A 129 -7.70 14.35 9.39
N ILE A 130 -7.23 13.79 8.27
CA ILE A 130 -5.89 13.18 8.17
C ILE A 130 -5.04 13.89 7.13
N LEU A 131 -5.50 13.94 5.88
CA LEU A 131 -4.68 14.44 4.78
C LEU A 131 -4.54 15.96 4.81
N GLU A 132 -5.57 16.70 5.22
CA GLU A 132 -5.55 18.18 5.34
C GLU A 132 -4.79 18.70 6.58
N CYS A 133 -4.38 17.81 7.50
CA CYS A 133 -3.66 18.20 8.70
C CYS A 133 -2.22 18.68 8.39
N SER A 134 -1.85 19.83 8.94
CA SER A 134 -0.49 20.40 8.88
C SER A 134 0.31 20.13 10.17
N SER A 135 1.62 19.90 10.06
CA SER A 135 2.53 19.66 11.18
C SER A 135 3.09 20.96 11.81
N ALA A 136 2.24 21.98 12.00
CA ALA A 136 2.65 23.36 12.28
C ALA A 136 3.45 23.62 13.60
N ALA A 137 3.79 22.59 14.38
CA ALA A 137 4.44 22.74 15.69
C ALA A 137 5.83 22.08 15.84
N ASP A 138 6.25 21.14 14.98
CA ASP A 138 7.50 20.39 15.20
C ASP A 138 8.36 20.28 13.93
N ALA A 139 8.75 21.43 13.38
CA ALA A 139 9.84 21.47 12.41
C ALA A 139 11.19 21.22 13.11
N VAL A 140 11.34 20.05 13.74
CA VAL A 140 12.66 19.49 13.95
C VAL A 140 13.21 19.23 12.55
N ASN A 141 14.37 19.81 12.26
CA ASN A 141 15.12 19.63 11.02
C ASN A 141 15.63 18.19 10.86
N GLY A 142 14.70 17.22 10.84
CA GLY A 142 14.98 15.86 10.45
C GLY A 142 15.21 15.82 8.95
N SER A 143 16.45 16.08 8.54
CA SER A 143 16.90 15.87 7.16
C SER A 143 17.10 14.38 6.85
N LEU A 144 17.06 13.53 7.88
CA LEU A 144 17.27 12.10 7.77
C LEU A 144 16.00 11.39 7.28
N TRP A 145 16.15 10.52 6.29
CA TRP A 145 15.05 9.76 5.70
C TRP A 145 14.28 8.91 6.72
N ASP A 146 14.92 8.41 7.78
CA ASP A 146 14.28 7.50 8.73
C ASP A 146 13.40 8.21 9.79
N GLU A 147 13.51 9.53 9.91
CA GLU A 147 12.77 10.34 10.90
C GLU A 147 11.37 10.72 10.38
N ARG A 148 10.55 9.72 10.03
CA ARG A 148 9.18 9.96 9.58
C ARG A 148 8.26 10.23 10.78
N SER A 149 7.54 11.35 10.74
CA SER A 149 6.52 11.69 11.74
C SER A 149 5.36 10.70 11.78
N GLU A 150 4.68 10.63 12.93
CA GLU A 150 3.45 9.86 13.09
C GLU A 150 2.36 10.36 12.14
N LEU A 151 2.25 11.68 11.95
CA LEU A 151 1.30 12.30 11.04
C LEU A 151 1.55 11.86 9.58
N CYS A 152 2.81 11.92 9.12
CA CYS A 152 3.17 11.45 7.77
C CYS A 152 2.86 9.96 7.61
N SER A 153 3.16 9.14 8.62
CA SER A 153 2.79 7.72 8.63
C SER A 153 1.27 7.54 8.51
N LEU A 154 0.48 8.33 9.22
CA LEU A 154 -0.97 8.29 9.21
C LEU A 154 -1.55 8.72 7.85
N LYS A 155 -1.01 9.78 7.23
CA LYS A 155 -1.37 10.20 5.87
C LYS A 155 -1.12 9.08 4.85
N ILE A 156 0.01 8.36 4.96
CA ILE A 156 0.30 7.20 4.11
C ILE A 156 -0.74 6.09 4.31
N TYR A 157 -1.17 5.81 5.54
CA TYR A 157 -2.25 4.87 5.80
C TYR A 157 -3.57 5.34 5.17
N GLY A 158 -3.90 6.62 5.28
CA GLY A 158 -5.06 7.23 4.63
C GLY A 158 -5.08 7.02 3.12
N ILE A 159 -4.00 7.40 2.42
CA ILE A 159 -3.86 7.17 0.96
C ILE A 159 -4.02 5.70 0.63
N LYS A 160 -3.40 4.81 1.41
CA LYS A 160 -3.47 3.37 1.17
C LYS A 160 -4.89 2.83 1.34
N THR A 161 -5.65 3.33 2.30
CA THR A 161 -7.06 2.96 2.52
C THR A 161 -7.92 3.41 1.35
N LEU A 162 -7.76 4.66 0.88
CA LEU A 162 -8.44 5.14 -0.32
C LEU A 162 -8.08 4.30 -1.55
N VAL A 163 -6.80 4.04 -1.80
CA VAL A 163 -6.35 3.20 -2.93
C VAL A 163 -6.94 1.80 -2.90
N LYS A 164 -7.13 1.23 -1.71
CA LYS A 164 -7.74 -0.09 -1.54
C LYS A 164 -9.23 -0.10 -1.88
N SER A 165 -9.98 0.98 -1.63
CA SER A 165 -11.41 1.06 -2.01
C SER A 165 -11.64 1.18 -3.52
N TYR A 166 -10.59 1.30 -4.32
CA TYR A 166 -10.64 1.19 -5.78
C TYR A 166 -10.01 -0.10 -6.30
N LEU A 167 -9.71 -1.06 -5.41
CA LEU A 167 -9.15 -2.35 -5.76
C LEU A 167 -9.92 -3.48 -5.06
N PRO A 168 -11.26 -3.57 -5.22
CA PRO A 168 -12.00 -4.70 -4.70
C PRO A 168 -11.61 -5.99 -5.42
N GLU A 169 -11.74 -7.09 -4.70
CA GLU A 169 -11.43 -8.43 -5.20
C GLU A 169 -12.47 -8.92 -6.22
N LYS A 170 -13.72 -8.47 -6.05
CA LYS A 170 -14.85 -8.73 -6.95
C LYS A 170 -15.27 -7.42 -7.64
N ASP A 171 -15.63 -7.51 -8.92
CA ASP A 171 -16.26 -6.42 -9.69
C ASP A 171 -15.54 -5.06 -9.71
N ALA A 172 -14.20 -5.06 -9.61
CA ALA A 172 -13.42 -3.83 -9.62
C ALA A 172 -13.75 -2.88 -10.77
N HIS A 173 -13.95 -3.42 -11.98
CA HIS A 173 -14.26 -2.65 -13.18
C HIS A 173 -15.53 -1.77 -13.07
N LEU A 174 -16.47 -2.09 -12.18
CA LEU A 174 -17.71 -1.32 -11.95
C LEU A 174 -17.51 -0.09 -11.06
N ARG A 175 -16.35 0.03 -10.40
CA ARG A 175 -16.11 1.08 -9.41
C ARG A 175 -16.09 2.49 -10.05
N LEU A 176 -16.94 3.37 -9.53
CA LEU A 176 -17.05 4.78 -9.94
C LEU A 176 -16.18 5.69 -9.06
N GLY A 177 -15.97 6.94 -9.48
CA GLY A 177 -15.27 7.97 -8.68
C GLY A 177 -13.74 7.91 -8.74
N PHE A 178 -13.17 7.11 -9.63
CA PHE A 178 -11.72 6.91 -9.76
C PHE A 178 -10.95 8.22 -9.99
N ASP A 179 -11.54 9.17 -10.72
CA ASP A 179 -10.92 10.47 -11.04
C ASP A 179 -10.66 11.32 -9.79
N ASN A 180 -11.52 11.23 -8.77
CA ASN A 180 -11.33 11.95 -7.51
C ASN A 180 -10.07 11.47 -6.78
N LEU A 181 -9.86 10.14 -6.74
CA LEU A 181 -8.64 9.56 -6.20
C LEU A 181 -7.41 9.97 -7.01
N LEU A 182 -7.51 9.95 -8.33
CA LEU A 182 -6.41 10.40 -9.20
C LEU A 182 -6.06 11.87 -8.98
N GLY A 183 -7.05 12.73 -8.73
CA GLY A 183 -6.83 14.14 -8.37
C GLY A 183 -5.99 14.29 -7.09
N ILE A 184 -6.35 13.54 -6.03
CA ILE A 184 -5.59 13.51 -4.78
C ILE A 184 -4.14 13.05 -5.03
N LEU A 185 -3.95 11.93 -5.75
CA LEU A 185 -2.63 11.38 -6.03
C LEU A 185 -1.79 12.33 -6.89
N LYS A 186 -2.40 13.03 -7.86
CA LYS A 186 -1.74 14.01 -8.71
C LYS A 186 -1.20 15.18 -7.88
N ASN A 187 -1.98 15.72 -6.94
CA ASN A 187 -1.53 16.79 -6.06
C ASN A 187 -0.32 16.32 -5.24
N VAL A 188 -0.44 15.16 -4.59
CA VAL A 188 0.65 14.63 -3.76
C VAL A 188 1.91 14.34 -4.58
N LEU A 189 1.79 13.80 -5.79
CA LEU A 189 2.93 13.59 -6.67
C LEU A 189 3.61 14.90 -7.09
N THR A 190 2.81 15.96 -7.32
CA THR A 190 3.31 17.26 -7.77
C THR A 190 4.01 18.00 -6.63
N ILE A 191 3.28 18.27 -5.55
CA ILE A 191 3.72 19.16 -4.47
C ILE A 191 4.14 18.43 -3.19
N GLY A 192 3.84 17.14 -3.04
CA GLY A 192 4.13 16.37 -1.82
C GLY A 192 2.99 16.35 -0.80
N GLU A 193 1.91 17.08 -1.05
CA GLU A 193 0.73 17.18 -0.20
C GLU A 193 -0.56 17.24 -1.04
N ILE A 194 -1.72 17.13 -0.40
CA ILE A 194 -3.02 17.16 -1.11
C ILE A 194 -3.47 18.58 -1.51
N SER A 195 -2.95 19.61 -0.83
CA SER A 195 -3.17 21.03 -1.11
C SER A 195 -1.88 21.83 -0.86
N LYS A 196 -1.76 22.98 -1.51
CA LYS A 196 -0.63 23.92 -1.33
C LYS A 196 -0.64 24.63 0.02
N ASP A 197 -1.79 24.65 0.69
CA ASP A 197 -1.96 25.33 1.98
C ASP A 197 -1.33 24.55 3.14
N ILE A 198 -1.02 23.27 2.90
CA ILE A 198 -0.45 22.37 3.90
C ILE A 198 1.07 22.51 3.88
N LYS A 199 1.64 22.88 5.03
CA LYS A 199 3.09 22.93 5.23
C LYS A 199 3.58 21.61 5.81
N SER A 200 4.65 21.08 5.23
CA SER A 200 5.37 19.88 5.66
C SER A 200 6.84 19.99 5.29
N SER A 201 7.69 19.17 5.91
CA SER A 201 9.12 19.14 5.61
C SER A 201 9.42 18.50 4.24
N ASP A 202 10.60 18.76 3.69
CA ASP A 202 11.03 18.14 2.43
C ASP A 202 11.06 16.60 2.50
N VAL A 203 11.45 16.05 3.67
CA VAL A 203 11.45 14.59 3.92
C VAL A 203 10.02 14.05 3.94
N GLU A 204 9.07 14.75 4.56
CA GLU A 204 7.66 14.34 4.58
C GLU A 204 7.05 14.38 3.18
N MET A 205 7.30 15.45 2.42
CA MET A 205 6.85 15.58 1.03
C MET A 205 7.43 14.46 0.15
N ALA A 206 8.69 14.09 0.35
CA ALA A 206 9.31 12.98 -0.36
C ALA A 206 8.67 11.61 -0.01
N HIS A 207 8.35 11.38 1.25
CA HIS A 207 7.61 10.18 1.68
C HIS A 207 6.22 10.10 1.07
N MET A 208 5.51 11.22 1.04
CA MET A 208 4.18 11.33 0.47
C MET A 208 4.20 11.10 -1.06
N LYS A 209 5.19 11.65 -1.77
CA LYS A 209 5.43 11.35 -3.21
C LYS A 209 5.74 9.88 -3.44
N LEU A 210 6.58 9.26 -2.59
CA LEU A 210 6.87 7.83 -2.67
C LEU A 210 5.63 6.96 -2.40
N ALA A 211 4.79 7.34 -1.44
CA ALA A 211 3.56 6.63 -1.14
C ALA A 211 2.56 6.72 -2.30
N SER A 212 2.38 7.91 -2.87
CA SER A 212 1.47 8.15 -3.99
C SER A 212 1.92 7.49 -5.28
N SER A 213 3.22 7.49 -5.57
CA SER A 213 3.76 6.76 -6.73
C SER A 213 3.57 5.25 -6.58
N LYS A 214 3.83 4.67 -5.40
CA LYS A 214 3.53 3.26 -5.11
C LYS A 214 2.02 2.96 -5.20
N ALA A 215 1.17 3.92 -4.83
CA ALA A 215 -0.27 3.82 -4.99
C ALA A 215 -0.66 3.76 -6.47
N VAL A 216 -0.15 4.67 -7.31
CA VAL A 216 -0.38 4.64 -8.77
C VAL A 216 0.08 3.31 -9.36
N LEU A 217 1.30 2.85 -9.05
CA LEU A 217 1.78 1.53 -9.51
C LEU A 217 0.84 0.38 -9.13
N ARG A 218 0.24 0.45 -7.93
CA ARG A 218 -0.71 -0.57 -7.46
C ARG A 218 -2.05 -0.49 -8.21
N LEU A 219 -2.52 0.72 -8.52
CA LEU A 219 -3.75 0.94 -9.31
C LEU A 219 -3.56 0.51 -10.76
N SER A 220 -2.41 0.82 -11.37
CA SER A 220 -2.08 0.45 -12.75
C SER A 220 -2.16 -1.05 -13.02
N LYS A 221 -2.03 -1.90 -12.00
CA LYS A 221 -2.23 -3.36 -12.18
C LYS A 221 -3.63 -3.73 -12.70
N HIS A 222 -4.64 -2.89 -12.49
CA HIS A 222 -6.03 -3.13 -12.92
C HIS A 222 -6.60 -1.95 -13.72
N TRP A 223 -6.11 -0.75 -13.46
CA TRP A 223 -6.65 0.51 -14.00
C TRP A 223 -5.69 1.23 -14.94
N ASP A 224 -4.68 0.56 -15.50
CA ASP A 224 -3.67 1.21 -16.35
C ASP A 224 -4.28 2.06 -17.47
N HIS A 225 -5.34 1.56 -18.11
CA HIS A 225 -6.07 2.26 -19.17
C HIS A 225 -6.76 3.55 -18.72
N LYS A 226 -6.98 3.73 -17.41
CA LYS A 226 -7.54 4.97 -16.83
C LYS A 226 -6.46 5.89 -16.26
N ILE A 227 -5.19 5.51 -16.25
CA ILE A 227 -4.11 6.36 -15.72
C ILE A 227 -3.77 7.44 -16.75
N PRO A 228 -4.01 8.73 -16.45
CA PRO A 228 -3.67 9.82 -17.35
C PRO A 228 -2.15 9.93 -17.56
N THR A 229 -1.75 10.43 -18.73
CA THR A 229 -0.34 10.54 -19.13
C THR A 229 0.47 11.43 -18.19
N ASP A 230 -0.10 12.52 -17.70
CA ASP A 230 0.55 13.43 -16.74
C ASP A 230 0.80 12.74 -15.39
N ILE A 231 -0.17 11.99 -14.86
CA ILE A 231 0.01 11.19 -13.63
C ILE A 231 1.05 10.09 -13.84
N PHE A 232 1.05 9.44 -15.00
CA PHE A 232 2.09 8.48 -15.38
C PHE A 232 3.49 9.13 -15.34
N HIS A 233 3.66 10.28 -15.98
CA HIS A 233 4.92 11.02 -15.99
C HIS A 233 5.35 11.46 -14.58
N LEU A 234 4.44 12.01 -13.78
CA LEU A 234 4.72 12.36 -12.39
C LEU A 234 5.15 11.14 -11.57
N THR A 235 4.52 9.98 -11.80
CA THR A 235 4.84 8.73 -11.12
C THR A 235 6.27 8.27 -11.43
N ILE A 236 6.65 8.19 -12.71
CA ILE A 236 8.00 7.73 -13.09
C ILE A 236 9.10 8.70 -12.63
N ARG A 237 8.80 10.01 -12.56
CA ARG A 237 9.72 11.04 -12.03
C ARG A 237 9.97 10.94 -10.53
N THR A 238 9.28 10.07 -9.80
CA THR A 238 9.64 9.71 -8.41
C THR A 238 11.11 9.22 -8.31
N SER A 239 11.69 8.69 -9.40
CA SER A 239 13.11 8.32 -9.44
C SER A 239 14.08 9.52 -9.36
N GLU A 240 13.57 10.74 -9.46
CA GLU A 240 14.31 12.01 -9.37
C GLU A 240 14.25 12.64 -7.97
N ILE A 241 13.56 12.02 -7.01
CA ILE A 241 13.51 12.51 -5.63
C ILE A 241 14.93 12.59 -5.05
N MET A 242 15.18 13.67 -4.29
CA MET A 242 16.49 13.99 -3.69
C MET A 242 17.02 12.94 -2.69
N TYR A 243 16.14 12.06 -2.20
CA TYR A 243 16.43 11.01 -1.22
C TYR A 243 16.72 9.65 -1.92
N PRO A 244 17.97 9.14 -1.86
CA PRO A 244 18.35 7.88 -2.49
C PRO A 244 17.54 6.66 -2.02
N GLU A 245 17.14 6.64 -0.74
CA GLU A 245 16.33 5.60 -0.12
C GLU A 245 14.95 5.54 -0.76
N ALA A 246 14.31 6.70 -0.95
CA ALA A 246 13.02 6.81 -1.61
C ALA A 246 13.07 6.24 -3.02
N LYS A 247 14.13 6.61 -3.76
CA LYS A 247 14.39 6.15 -5.11
C LYS A 247 14.60 4.64 -5.17
N GLY A 248 15.42 4.07 -4.29
CA GLY A 248 15.64 2.63 -4.19
C GLY A 248 14.34 1.87 -3.91
N LEU A 249 13.53 2.38 -2.98
CA LEU A 249 12.24 1.81 -2.63
C LEU A 249 11.21 1.88 -3.76
N PHE A 250 11.21 2.95 -4.57
CA PHE A 250 10.35 3.08 -5.73
C PHE A 250 10.78 2.12 -6.86
N LEU A 251 12.05 2.18 -7.27
CA LEU A 251 12.58 1.37 -8.37
C LEU A 251 12.55 -0.13 -8.05
N GLY A 252 12.81 -0.52 -6.80
CA GLY A 252 12.65 -1.90 -6.36
C GLY A 252 11.21 -2.39 -6.52
N LYS A 253 10.22 -1.51 -6.31
CA LYS A 253 8.81 -1.83 -6.49
C LYS A 253 8.42 -1.97 -7.97
N VAL A 254 8.90 -1.05 -8.82
CA VAL A 254 8.72 -1.14 -10.28
C VAL A 254 9.34 -2.44 -10.80
N HIS A 255 10.59 -2.73 -10.42
CA HIS A 255 11.27 -3.96 -10.80
C HIS A 255 10.46 -5.21 -10.41
N GLN A 256 10.03 -5.27 -9.15
CA GLN A 256 9.24 -6.40 -8.65
C GLN A 256 7.98 -6.60 -9.49
N TYR A 257 7.21 -5.55 -9.73
CA TYR A 257 5.95 -5.68 -10.46
C TYR A 257 6.12 -6.03 -11.93
N ILE A 258 7.15 -5.51 -12.60
CA ILE A 258 7.47 -5.91 -13.99
C ILE A 258 7.92 -7.38 -14.02
N LYS A 259 8.80 -7.78 -13.09
CA LYS A 259 9.29 -9.16 -12.98
C LYS A 259 8.13 -10.15 -12.78
N ASP A 260 7.18 -9.78 -11.92
CA ASP A 260 5.99 -10.58 -11.61
C ASP A 260 4.91 -10.47 -12.70
N ARG A 261 5.17 -9.75 -13.80
CA ARG A 261 4.23 -9.48 -14.92
C ARG A 261 2.91 -8.83 -14.49
N LEU A 262 2.95 -8.03 -13.42
CA LEU A 262 1.79 -7.35 -12.84
C LEU A 262 1.66 -5.89 -13.30
N LEU A 263 2.64 -5.37 -14.03
CA LEU A 263 2.72 -3.97 -14.45
C LEU A 263 3.20 -3.87 -15.89
N ASP A 264 2.63 -2.93 -16.64
CA ASP A 264 3.01 -2.68 -18.03
C ASP A 264 4.51 -2.32 -18.15
N PRO A 265 5.24 -2.89 -19.13
CA PRO A 265 6.66 -2.60 -19.35
C PRO A 265 6.99 -1.11 -19.56
N LYS A 266 6.04 -0.26 -19.95
CA LYS A 266 6.25 1.19 -20.11
C LYS A 266 6.83 1.83 -18.84
N TYR A 267 6.47 1.32 -17.66
CA TYR A 267 7.01 1.81 -16.37
C TYR A 267 8.52 1.56 -16.19
N ALA A 268 9.13 0.71 -17.02
CA ALA A 268 10.57 0.50 -17.02
C ALA A 268 11.36 1.78 -17.41
N CYS A 269 10.71 2.78 -18.02
CA CYS A 269 11.33 4.08 -18.29
C CYS A 269 11.79 4.79 -17.00
N ALA A 270 11.25 4.47 -15.83
CA ALA A 270 11.72 4.99 -14.54
C ALA A 270 13.22 4.71 -14.29
N PHE A 271 13.77 3.60 -14.83
CA PHE A 271 15.20 3.31 -14.74
C PHE A 271 16.06 4.21 -15.64
N VAL A 272 15.49 4.75 -16.72
CA VAL A 272 16.18 5.67 -17.65
C VAL A 272 16.30 7.07 -17.04
N PHE A 273 15.23 7.58 -16.41
CA PHE A 273 15.27 8.86 -15.68
C PHE A 273 16.29 8.86 -14.55
N GLN A 274 16.54 7.70 -13.93
CA GLN A 274 17.66 7.55 -13.00
C GLN A 274 19.02 7.79 -13.67
N ALA A 275 19.23 7.23 -14.86
CA ALA A 275 20.51 7.28 -15.57
C ALA A 275 20.82 8.66 -16.16
N ALA A 276 19.79 9.42 -16.54
CA ALA A 276 19.94 10.77 -17.08
C ALA A 276 20.44 11.79 -16.03
N ASN A 277 20.20 11.54 -14.73
CA ASN A 277 20.44 12.52 -13.68
C ASN A 277 21.71 12.31 -12.82
N PHE A 278 22.54 11.27 -13.03
CA PHE A 278 23.79 11.14 -12.24
C PHE A 278 24.97 10.43 -12.95
N GLN A 279 26.12 11.11 -12.92
CA GLN A 279 27.46 10.69 -13.37
C GLN A 279 28.24 9.80 -12.37
N SER A 280 27.63 9.29 -11.30
CA SER A 280 28.35 8.52 -10.27
C SER A 280 27.59 7.28 -9.80
N LEU A 281 27.82 6.18 -10.51
CA LEU A 281 27.32 4.84 -10.19
C LEU A 281 28.37 4.06 -9.39
N LYS A 282 28.24 4.04 -8.05
CA LYS A 282 28.88 3.00 -7.21
C LYS A 282 27.92 2.17 -6.37
N ILE A 283 26.62 2.43 -6.39
CA ILE A 283 25.64 1.61 -5.67
C ILE A 283 24.46 1.30 -6.57
N ILE A 284 24.65 0.37 -7.52
CA ILE A 284 23.56 -0.36 -8.13
C ILE A 284 24.01 -1.82 -8.30
N ASN A 285 23.30 -2.72 -7.62
CA ASN A 285 23.45 -4.17 -7.78
C ASN A 285 23.43 -4.56 -9.26
N THR A 286 24.26 -5.53 -9.63
CA THR A 286 24.41 -6.09 -10.99
C THR A 286 23.10 -6.45 -11.69
N THR A 287 22.00 -6.66 -10.96
CA THR A 287 20.65 -6.90 -11.47
C THR A 287 20.07 -5.69 -12.21
N SER A 288 20.23 -4.47 -11.70
CA SER A 288 19.67 -3.26 -12.32
C SER A 288 20.50 -2.79 -13.52
N LEU A 289 21.77 -3.18 -13.62
CA LEU A 289 22.59 -3.06 -14.85
C LEU A 289 22.19 -4.09 -15.91
N LYS A 290 21.79 -5.31 -15.51
CA LYS A 290 21.25 -6.32 -16.44
C LYS A 290 19.86 -5.92 -16.95
N LEU A 291 19.01 -5.38 -16.10
CA LEU A 291 17.71 -4.84 -16.50
C LEU A 291 17.85 -3.53 -17.27
N SER A 292 18.74 -2.61 -16.90
CA SER A 292 18.97 -1.43 -17.73
C SER A 292 19.49 -1.83 -19.10
N ARG A 293 20.31 -2.88 -19.24
CA ARG A 293 20.74 -3.44 -20.54
C ARG A 293 19.64 -4.18 -21.32
N CYS A 294 18.76 -4.93 -20.67
CA CYS A 294 17.60 -5.57 -21.32
C CYS A 294 16.51 -4.56 -21.70
N VAL A 295 16.22 -3.61 -20.81
CA VAL A 295 15.22 -2.54 -20.97
C VAL A 295 15.74 -1.46 -21.92
N THR A 296 17.04 -1.19 -22.03
CA THR A 296 17.53 -0.20 -23.01
C THR A 296 17.28 -0.68 -24.44
N LYS A 297 17.48 -1.96 -24.80
CA LYS A 297 17.21 -2.39 -26.19
C LYS A 297 15.72 -2.34 -26.56
N GLN A 298 14.84 -2.91 -25.75
CA GLN A 298 13.40 -2.96 -26.08
C GLN A 298 12.64 -1.69 -25.65
N GLY A 299 13.04 -1.11 -24.53
CA GLY A 299 12.45 0.09 -23.94
C GLY A 299 12.90 1.39 -24.62
N LEU A 300 14.12 1.50 -25.16
CA LEU A 300 14.44 2.65 -26.03
C LEU A 300 13.65 2.56 -27.34
N ALA A 301 13.49 1.38 -27.93
CA ALA A 301 12.70 1.22 -29.15
C ALA A 301 11.23 1.62 -28.92
N ASN A 302 10.63 1.17 -27.82
CA ASN A 302 9.25 1.54 -27.46
C ASN A 302 9.12 3.01 -27.03
N PHE A 303 10.10 3.55 -26.30
CA PHE A 303 10.12 4.96 -25.88
C PHE A 303 10.31 5.89 -27.09
N LEU A 304 11.20 5.56 -28.02
CA LEU A 304 11.38 6.32 -29.27
C LEU A 304 10.11 6.23 -30.13
N SER A 305 9.47 5.08 -30.24
CA SER A 305 8.19 4.92 -30.94
C SER A 305 7.08 5.80 -30.32
N TYR A 306 6.99 5.81 -28.99
CA TYR A 306 5.99 6.61 -28.26
C TYR A 306 6.28 8.12 -28.33
N VAL A 307 7.55 8.54 -28.28
CA VAL A 307 7.95 9.95 -28.43
C VAL A 307 7.75 10.45 -29.87
N ILE A 308 7.96 9.60 -30.87
CA ILE A 308 7.67 9.93 -32.28
C ILE A 308 6.16 10.08 -32.51
N GLN A 309 5.33 9.22 -31.90
CA GLN A 309 3.87 9.32 -31.97
C GLN A 309 3.29 10.52 -31.20
N ALA A 310 3.94 11.00 -30.14
CA ALA A 310 3.48 12.16 -29.38
C ALA A 310 3.81 13.52 -30.03
N HIS A 311 4.65 13.52 -31.07
CA HIS A 311 5.08 14.72 -31.81
C HIS A 311 4.67 14.73 -33.30
N SER A 312 3.77 13.82 -33.70
CA SER A 312 3.07 13.82 -34.99
C SER A 312 1.58 14.08 -34.79
#